data_AF-A0A9W8ZZ72-F1
#
_entry.id   AF-A0A9W8ZZ72-F1
#
_cell.length_a   1.000
_cell.length_b   1.000
_cell.length_c   1.000
_cell.angle_alpha   90.00
_cell.angle_beta   90.00
_cell.angle_gamma   90.00
#
_symmetry.space_group_name_H-M   'P 1'
#
loop_
_entity.id
_entity.type
_entity.pdbx_description
1 polymer ?
#
loop_
_entity_poly.entity_id
_entity_poly.type
_entity_poly.pdbx_seq_one_letter_code
_entity_poly.pdbx_strand_id
1 'polypeptide(L)'
;MHDPNGITEKQLVTLTSSQSSSVRVRIFRKSDSEAVRRLFKTCMMVGEGAPARTHLAATTRSPSFLYAFALLIISITVEVTTLSRFLPVSYLDLTVAAIALLDLLYLCYSIYSAVGFYIQFGLTCLRTDLKDIQGHYNLCQVTSTSNENSEDPELEATSMKGFWVAEIMSPVTNKAEIVGCISLGDPPPPPFTSGPGTTELRRMIVSPYHRRRGIARALIQACEAHATTSKHKLTAIVLRTTFYQPHARQLYTKLGYRIVLEKDLRFGNDNVHVFLYRKDLLTSK
;
A
#
# COMPACT_ATOMS: atom_id res chain seq x y z
N MET A 1 3.32 -57.57 23.83
CA MET A 1 3.45 -57.10 22.44
C MET A 1 3.36 -55.59 22.50
N HIS A 2 4.51 -54.93 22.57
CA HIS A 2 4.66 -53.51 22.86
C HIS A 2 5.05 -52.83 21.54
N ASP A 3 4.18 -51.98 21.02
CA ASP A 3 4.42 -51.19 19.80
C ASP A 3 5.34 -50.00 20.16
N PRO A 4 6.56 -49.87 19.60
CA PRO A 4 7.53 -48.89 20.08
C PRO A 4 7.45 -47.51 19.41
N ASN A 5 6.50 -47.25 18.51
CA ASN A 5 6.46 -45.99 17.74
C ASN A 5 5.12 -45.24 17.83
N GLY A 6 4.56 -45.11 19.02
CA GLY A 6 3.39 -44.27 19.31
C GLY A 6 3.71 -42.77 19.27
N ILE A 7 4.06 -42.24 18.09
CA ILE A 7 4.15 -40.78 17.88
C ILE A 7 2.72 -40.22 17.95
N THR A 8 2.40 -39.60 19.08
CA THR A 8 1.11 -38.93 19.27
C THR A 8 1.00 -37.71 18.34
N GLU A 9 -0.20 -37.45 17.80
CA GLU A 9 -0.51 -36.32 16.90
C GLU A 9 0.00 -34.95 17.41
N LYS A 10 0.07 -34.77 18.74
CA LYS A 10 0.65 -33.58 19.38
C LYS A 10 2.16 -33.42 19.13
N GLN A 11 2.93 -34.50 18.98
CA GLN A 11 4.34 -34.44 18.62
C GLN A 11 4.55 -34.12 17.13
N LEU A 12 3.65 -34.55 16.24
CA LEU A 12 3.69 -34.18 14.82
C LEU A 12 3.39 -32.68 14.61
N VAL A 13 2.48 -32.12 15.42
CA VAL A 13 2.17 -30.68 15.43
C VAL A 13 3.29 -29.85 16.05
N THR A 14 4.07 -30.42 16.98
CA THR A 14 5.20 -29.71 17.60
C THR A 14 6.45 -29.73 16.71
N LEU A 15 6.69 -30.82 15.97
CA LEU A 15 7.83 -30.95 15.03
C LEU A 15 7.65 -30.15 13.72
N THR A 16 6.42 -29.75 13.38
CA THR A 16 6.15 -28.83 12.26
C THR A 16 6.20 -27.35 12.67
N SER A 17 6.39 -27.05 13.96
CA SER A 17 6.38 -25.66 14.49
C SER A 17 7.74 -24.95 14.49
N SER A 18 8.83 -25.59 14.01
CA SER A 18 10.19 -25.04 14.09
C SER A 18 10.89 -24.80 12.74
N GLN A 19 10.17 -24.71 11.62
CA GLN A 19 10.68 -24.01 10.44
C GLN A 19 10.14 -22.59 10.45
N SER A 20 10.72 -21.74 11.29
CA SER A 20 10.53 -20.29 11.19
C SER A 20 11.00 -19.88 9.81
N SER A 21 10.06 -19.62 8.89
CA SER A 21 10.33 -19.16 7.54
C SER A 21 11.04 -17.80 7.65
N SER A 22 12.37 -17.83 7.70
CA SER A 22 13.21 -16.67 7.97
C SER A 22 13.02 -15.65 6.85
N VAL A 23 12.69 -14.42 7.23
CA VAL A 23 12.51 -13.33 6.28
C VAL A 23 13.88 -12.84 5.85
N ARG A 24 14.17 -12.89 4.55
CA ARG A 24 15.38 -12.31 3.97
C ARG A 24 15.02 -11.00 3.26
N VAL A 25 15.68 -9.91 3.66
CA VAL A 25 15.61 -8.63 2.93
C VAL A 25 16.83 -8.53 2.01
N ARG A 26 16.60 -8.20 0.75
CA ARG A 26 17.66 -8.04 -0.26
C ARG A 26 17.30 -6.98 -1.29
N ILE A 27 18.29 -6.59 -2.11
CA ILE A 27 18.05 -5.73 -3.27
C ILE A 27 17.16 -6.47 -4.28
N PHE A 28 16.33 -5.69 -4.97
CA PHE A 28 15.48 -6.13 -6.07
C PHE A 28 16.27 -6.80 -7.20
N ARG A 29 15.70 -7.83 -7.82
CA ARG A 29 16.19 -8.46 -9.05
C ARG A 29 15.16 -8.28 -10.16
N LYS A 30 15.58 -8.35 -11.43
CA LYS A 30 14.65 -8.15 -12.56
C LYS A 30 13.53 -9.20 -12.56
N SER A 31 13.85 -10.45 -12.19
CA SER A 31 12.85 -11.53 -12.07
C SER A 31 11.76 -11.25 -11.03
N ASP A 32 12.01 -10.41 -10.02
CA ASP A 32 11.03 -10.07 -8.99
C ASP A 32 9.93 -9.12 -9.50
N SER A 33 10.10 -8.49 -10.67
CA SER A 33 9.25 -7.40 -11.16
C SER A 33 7.77 -7.77 -11.14
N GLU A 34 7.41 -8.92 -11.69
CA GLU A 34 6.01 -9.36 -11.76
C GLU A 34 5.45 -9.68 -10.36
N ALA A 35 6.26 -10.27 -9.48
CA ALA A 35 5.86 -10.55 -8.10
C ALA A 35 5.62 -9.26 -7.31
N VAL A 36 6.50 -8.26 -7.44
CA VAL A 36 6.35 -6.94 -6.83
C VAL A 36 5.11 -6.22 -7.35
N ARG A 37 4.87 -6.24 -8.66
CA ARG A 37 3.69 -5.61 -9.29
C ARG A 37 2.39 -6.26 -8.82
N ARG A 38 2.36 -7.59 -8.73
CA ARG A 38 1.21 -8.33 -8.19
C ARG A 38 0.98 -8.02 -6.72
N LEU A 39 2.04 -8.05 -5.91
CA LEU A 39 1.98 -7.72 -4.50
C LEU A 39 1.47 -6.29 -4.28
N PHE A 40 1.92 -5.32 -5.08
CA PHE A 40 1.47 -3.93 -5.04
C PHE A 40 -0.03 -3.79 -5.35
N LYS A 41 -0.51 -4.43 -6.43
CA LYS A 41 -1.96 -4.47 -6.75
C LYS A 41 -2.78 -5.04 -5.59
N THR A 42 -2.34 -6.16 -5.02
CA THR A 42 -3.02 -6.78 -3.88
C THR A 42 -3.02 -5.86 -2.66
N CYS A 43 -1.89 -5.27 -2.29
CA CYS A 43 -1.80 -4.45 -1.07
C CYS A 43 -2.51 -3.11 -1.20
N MET A 44 -2.55 -2.51 -2.39
CA MET A 44 -3.07 -1.16 -2.59
C MET A 44 -4.50 -1.10 -3.09
N MET A 45 -4.94 -2.07 -3.91
CA MET A 45 -6.19 -1.99 -4.66
C MET A 45 -7.23 -3.02 -4.21
N VAL A 46 -6.85 -4.30 -4.07
CA VAL A 46 -7.84 -5.40 -4.00
C VAL A 46 -7.87 -6.13 -2.66
N GLY A 47 -6.71 -6.32 -2.02
CA GLY A 47 -6.54 -7.20 -0.86
C GLY A 47 -7.15 -6.67 0.43
N GLU A 48 -7.13 -7.52 1.46
CA GLU A 48 -7.66 -7.17 2.78
C GLU A 48 -6.86 -6.05 3.45
N GLY A 49 -7.59 -5.05 3.94
CA GLY A 49 -7.00 -3.83 4.50
C GLY A 49 -6.29 -2.97 3.45
N ALA A 50 -6.57 -3.16 2.15
CA ALA A 50 -6.09 -2.25 1.12
C ALA A 50 -6.68 -0.84 1.34
N PRO A 51 -5.87 0.22 1.22
CA PRO A 51 -6.33 1.61 1.35
C PRO A 51 -7.54 1.95 0.46
N ALA A 52 -7.62 1.38 -0.75
CA ALA A 52 -8.77 1.56 -1.63
C ALA A 52 -10.09 1.09 -1.00
N ARG A 53 -10.08 -0.06 -0.33
CA ARG A 53 -11.27 -0.58 0.38
C ARG A 53 -11.59 0.26 1.61
N THR A 54 -10.57 0.70 2.35
CA THR A 54 -10.76 1.56 3.52
C THR A 54 -11.36 2.91 3.14
N HIS A 55 -10.90 3.52 2.04
CA HIS A 55 -11.47 4.77 1.54
C HIS A 55 -12.89 4.58 1.05
N LEU A 56 -13.17 3.55 0.22
CA LEU A 56 -14.53 3.26 -0.22
C LEU A 56 -15.48 3.04 0.97
N ALA A 57 -15.04 2.30 1.98
CA ALA A 57 -15.83 2.07 3.18
C ALA A 57 -15.99 3.33 4.06
N ALA A 58 -15.07 4.29 3.99
CA ALA A 58 -15.21 5.59 4.63
C ALA A 58 -16.20 6.47 3.85
N THR A 59 -16.15 6.44 2.51
CA THR A 59 -17.10 7.15 1.63
C THR A 59 -18.54 6.67 1.88
N THR A 60 -18.78 5.36 1.91
CA THR A 60 -20.14 4.82 2.13
C THR A 60 -20.66 4.99 3.56
N ARG A 61 -19.76 5.26 4.53
CA ARG A 61 -20.11 5.60 5.91
C ARG A 61 -20.14 7.10 6.18
N SER A 62 -19.86 7.92 5.18
CA SER A 62 -19.91 9.38 5.34
C SER A 62 -21.36 9.82 5.59
N PRO A 63 -21.60 10.85 6.44
CA PRO A 63 -22.95 11.33 6.71
C PRO A 63 -23.70 11.73 5.43
N SER A 64 -23.03 12.39 4.48
CA SER A 64 -23.64 12.81 3.22
C SER A 64 -24.11 11.62 2.37
N PHE A 65 -23.31 10.55 2.29
CA PHE A 65 -23.70 9.33 1.59
C PHE A 65 -24.90 8.66 2.25
N LEU A 66 -24.92 8.58 3.59
CA LEU A 66 -26.02 7.99 4.33
C LEU A 66 -27.32 8.79 4.20
N TYR A 67 -27.24 10.14 4.20
CA TYR A 67 -28.39 10.99 3.96
C TYR A 67 -28.96 10.81 2.55
N ALA A 68 -28.12 10.86 1.51
CA ALA A 68 -28.57 10.63 0.14
C ALA A 68 -29.17 9.22 -0.04
N PHE A 69 -28.59 8.21 0.61
CA PHE A 69 -29.14 6.85 0.58
C PHE A 69 -30.50 6.73 1.28
N ALA A 70 -30.67 7.37 2.44
CA ALA A 70 -31.95 7.40 3.14
C ALA A 70 -33.03 8.14 2.34
N LEU A 71 -32.68 9.30 1.75
CA LEU A 71 -33.57 10.08 0.88
C LEU A 71 -33.97 9.32 -0.38
N LEU A 72 -33.05 8.56 -0.97
CA LEU A 72 -33.35 7.67 -2.08
C LEU A 72 -34.38 6.59 -1.69
N ILE A 73 -34.20 5.93 -0.54
CA ILE A 73 -35.16 4.94 -0.04
C ILE A 73 -36.53 5.57 0.19
N ILE A 74 -36.59 6.75 0.81
CA ILE A 74 -37.84 7.47 1.07
C ILE A 74 -38.53 7.81 -0.26
N SER A 75 -37.79 8.37 -1.21
CA SER A 75 -38.32 8.76 -2.52
C SER A 75 -38.90 7.57 -3.29
N ILE A 76 -38.15 6.46 -3.34
CA ILE A 76 -38.62 5.21 -3.96
C ILE A 76 -39.88 4.67 -3.25
N THR A 77 -39.92 4.74 -1.92
CA THR A 77 -41.07 4.24 -1.14
C THR A 77 -42.34 5.05 -1.41
N VAL A 78 -42.22 6.39 -1.51
CA VAL A 78 -43.33 7.28 -1.86
C VAL A 78 -43.85 6.94 -3.25
N GLU A 79 -42.97 6.82 -4.23
CA GLU A 79 -43.33 6.57 -5.62
C GLU A 79 -43.98 5.18 -5.82
N VAL A 80 -43.44 4.14 -5.18
CA VAL A 80 -44.05 2.80 -5.14
C VAL A 80 -45.43 2.83 -4.48
N THR A 81 -45.61 3.63 -3.42
CA THR A 81 -46.90 3.76 -2.74
C THR A 81 -47.93 4.44 -3.63
N THR A 82 -47.58 5.55 -4.29
CA THR A 82 -48.45 6.25 -5.27
C THR A 82 -48.88 5.29 -6.37
N LEU A 83 -47.94 4.53 -6.95
CA LEU A 83 -48.20 3.57 -8.01
C LEU A 83 -49.10 2.42 -7.52
N SER A 84 -48.83 1.86 -6.34
CA SER A 84 -49.60 0.74 -5.78
C SER A 84 -51.05 1.10 -5.46
N ARG A 85 -51.33 2.38 -5.19
CA ARG A 85 -52.66 2.90 -4.86
C ARG A 85 -53.41 3.45 -6.08
N PHE A 86 -52.85 3.32 -7.29
CA PHE A 86 -53.41 3.87 -8.53
C PHE A 86 -53.80 5.35 -8.42
N LEU A 87 -53.03 6.13 -7.65
CA LEU A 87 -53.25 7.55 -7.54
C LEU A 87 -52.83 8.25 -8.85
N PRO A 88 -53.53 9.32 -9.28
CA PRO A 88 -53.11 10.08 -10.44
C PRO A 88 -51.74 10.72 -10.21
N VAL A 89 -50.83 10.56 -11.17
CA VAL A 89 -49.49 11.15 -11.12
C VAL A 89 -49.63 12.66 -11.13
N SER A 90 -49.14 13.29 -10.06
CA SER A 90 -49.13 14.73 -9.85
C SER A 90 -47.76 15.32 -10.14
N TYR A 91 -47.65 16.65 -10.24
CA TYR A 91 -46.36 17.33 -10.34
C TYR A 91 -45.42 16.98 -9.17
N LEU A 92 -45.98 16.66 -7.99
CA LEU A 92 -45.19 16.27 -6.82
C LEU A 92 -44.46 14.94 -7.06
N ASP A 93 -45.10 13.97 -7.73
CA ASP A 93 -44.48 12.68 -8.02
C ASP A 93 -43.27 12.83 -8.96
N LEU A 94 -43.37 13.71 -9.96
CA LEU A 94 -42.25 14.01 -10.85
C LEU A 94 -41.07 14.67 -10.09
N THR A 95 -41.36 15.53 -9.10
CA THR A 95 -40.30 16.11 -8.27
C THR A 95 -39.63 15.08 -7.39
N VAL A 96 -40.38 14.13 -6.81
CA VAL A 96 -39.83 13.03 -6.00
C VAL A 96 -38.95 12.11 -6.85
N ALA A 97 -39.40 11.77 -8.07
CA ALA A 97 -38.61 10.99 -9.03
C ALA A 97 -37.30 11.70 -9.41
N ALA A 98 -37.34 13.02 -9.62
CA ALA A 98 -36.15 13.81 -9.92
C ALA A 98 -35.16 13.83 -8.74
N ILE A 99 -35.64 13.95 -7.50
CA ILE A 99 -34.81 13.87 -6.30
C ILE A 99 -34.17 12.49 -6.18
N ALA A 100 -34.94 11.41 -6.37
CA ALA A 100 -34.42 10.04 -6.36
C ALA A 100 -33.30 9.85 -7.40
N LEU A 101 -33.49 10.38 -8.62
CA LEU A 101 -32.46 10.31 -9.66
C LEU A 101 -31.19 11.07 -9.26
N LEU A 102 -31.32 12.27 -8.69
CA LEU A 102 -30.17 13.06 -8.23
C LEU A 102 -29.41 12.37 -7.10
N ASP A 103 -30.11 11.79 -6.12
CA ASP A 103 -29.50 11.02 -5.04
C ASP A 103 -28.78 9.79 -5.60
N LEU A 104 -29.40 9.05 -6.52
CA LEU A 104 -28.78 7.89 -7.17
C LEU A 104 -27.50 8.29 -7.93
N LEU A 105 -27.54 9.38 -8.70
CA LEU A 105 -26.38 9.90 -9.43
C LEU A 105 -25.27 10.34 -8.47
N TYR A 106 -25.60 10.99 -7.36
CA TYR A 106 -24.65 11.37 -6.33
C TYR A 106 -23.98 10.14 -5.68
N LEU A 107 -24.75 9.10 -5.34
CA LEU A 107 -24.22 7.86 -4.75
C LEU A 107 -23.29 7.14 -5.74
N CYS A 108 -23.72 7.00 -6.99
CA CYS A 108 -22.92 6.41 -8.07
C CYS A 108 -21.62 7.19 -8.31
N TYR A 109 -21.71 8.52 -8.36
CA TYR A 109 -20.55 9.39 -8.52
C TYR A 109 -19.58 9.25 -7.33
N SER A 110 -20.08 9.22 -6.10
CA SER A 110 -19.26 9.10 -4.89
C SER A 110 -18.50 7.77 -4.83
N ILE A 111 -19.12 6.67 -5.26
CA ILE A 111 -18.46 5.37 -5.38
C ILE A 111 -17.43 5.40 -6.51
N TYR A 112 -17.80 5.94 -7.68
CA TYR A 112 -16.93 6.05 -8.84
C TYR A 112 -15.68 6.87 -8.52
N SER A 113 -15.81 8.03 -7.86
CA SER A 113 -14.69 8.89 -7.50
C SER A 113 -13.76 8.20 -6.51
N ALA A 114 -14.30 7.57 -5.46
CA ALA A 114 -13.53 6.85 -4.45
C ALA A 114 -12.70 5.70 -5.05
N VAL A 115 -13.33 4.88 -5.90
CA VAL A 115 -12.66 3.75 -6.57
C VAL A 115 -11.69 4.27 -7.64
N GLY A 116 -12.13 5.22 -8.44
CA GLY A 116 -11.36 5.84 -9.52
C GLY A 116 -10.06 6.44 -9.04
N PHE A 117 -10.06 7.15 -7.90
CA PHE A 117 -8.86 7.73 -7.29
C PHE A 117 -7.77 6.67 -7.05
N TYR A 118 -8.08 5.58 -6.36
CA TYR A 118 -7.09 4.54 -6.05
C TYR A 118 -6.67 3.72 -7.26
N ILE A 119 -7.60 3.48 -8.20
CA ILE A 119 -7.26 2.81 -9.46
C ILE A 119 -6.28 3.68 -10.25
N GLN A 120 -6.55 4.98 -10.41
CA GLN A 120 -5.67 5.89 -11.12
C GLN A 120 -4.29 6.01 -10.43
N PHE A 121 -4.28 6.14 -9.10
CA PHE A 121 -3.03 6.13 -8.34
C PHE A 121 -2.25 4.83 -8.58
N GLY A 122 -2.89 3.67 -8.40
CA GLY A 122 -2.25 2.37 -8.58
C GLY A 122 -1.72 2.14 -9.99
N LEU A 123 -2.52 2.46 -11.01
CA LEU A 123 -2.13 2.36 -12.42
C LEU A 123 -0.98 3.31 -12.76
N THR A 124 -0.97 4.53 -12.21
CA THR A 124 0.14 5.48 -12.39
C THR A 124 1.44 4.88 -11.86
N CYS A 125 1.43 4.31 -10.66
CA CYS A 125 2.61 3.66 -10.08
C CYS A 125 3.09 2.48 -10.94
N LEU A 126 2.14 1.64 -11.41
CA LEU A 126 2.44 0.49 -12.26
C LEU A 126 2.97 0.86 -13.65
N ARG A 127 2.65 2.05 -14.16
CA ARG A 127 3.09 2.55 -15.47
C ARG A 127 4.37 3.38 -15.41
N THR A 128 4.71 3.90 -14.23
CA THR A 128 5.88 4.76 -14.00
C THR A 128 6.97 3.97 -13.30
N ASP A 129 7.13 4.13 -11.98
CA ASP A 129 8.25 3.61 -11.22
C ASP A 129 8.30 2.08 -11.13
N LEU A 130 7.13 1.42 -11.12
CA LEU A 130 7.06 -0.05 -11.08
C LEU A 130 7.03 -0.70 -12.47
N LYS A 131 7.09 0.09 -13.56
CA LYS A 131 7.25 -0.44 -14.93
C LYS A 131 8.70 -0.85 -15.17
N ASP A 132 9.64 0.00 -14.78
CA ASP A 132 11.09 -0.23 -14.86
C ASP A 132 11.74 0.17 -13.52
N ILE A 133 11.74 -0.77 -12.57
CA ILE A 133 12.24 -0.54 -11.21
C ILE A 133 13.75 -0.27 -11.23
N GLN A 134 14.51 -1.04 -12.02
CA GLN A 134 15.96 -0.87 -12.09
C GLN A 134 16.32 0.52 -12.61
N GLY A 135 15.74 0.94 -13.73
CA GLY A 135 16.02 2.25 -14.32
C GLY A 135 15.54 3.40 -13.44
N HIS A 136 14.33 3.31 -12.87
CA HIS A 136 13.76 4.39 -12.06
C HIS A 136 14.52 4.63 -10.75
N TYR A 137 14.99 3.56 -10.10
CA TYR A 137 15.68 3.62 -8.82
C TYR A 137 17.21 3.54 -8.93
N ASN A 138 17.76 3.71 -10.15
CA ASN A 138 19.20 3.76 -10.43
C ASN A 138 19.98 2.57 -9.83
N LEU A 139 19.47 1.34 -10.01
CA LEU A 139 20.17 0.13 -9.57
C LEU A 139 21.26 -0.25 -10.57
N CYS A 140 22.49 -0.39 -10.09
CA CYS A 140 23.67 -0.70 -10.90
C CYS A 140 23.96 -2.20 -10.88
N GLN A 141 24.50 -2.75 -11.97
CA GLN A 141 24.96 -4.14 -12.00
C GLN A 141 26.32 -4.27 -11.33
N VAL A 142 26.49 -5.32 -10.53
CA VAL A 142 27.78 -5.64 -9.90
C VAL A 142 28.70 -6.27 -10.96
N THR A 143 29.76 -5.56 -11.33
CA THR A 143 30.72 -6.00 -12.37
C THR A 143 31.75 -7.02 -11.89
N SER A 144 31.60 -7.58 -10.68
CA SER A 144 32.58 -8.48 -10.09
C SER A 144 32.14 -9.94 -10.18
N THR A 145 32.84 -10.69 -11.05
CA THR A 145 32.92 -12.16 -11.16
C THR A 145 31.74 -12.94 -11.75
N SER A 146 31.99 -13.47 -12.96
CA SER A 146 31.42 -14.69 -13.58
C SER A 146 29.91 -14.75 -13.81
N ASN A 147 29.46 -14.09 -14.90
CA ASN A 147 28.62 -14.65 -15.97
C ASN A 147 27.87 -13.50 -16.66
N GLU A 148 28.46 -12.95 -17.72
CA GLU A 148 27.80 -11.97 -18.60
C GLU A 148 26.49 -12.50 -19.23
N ASN A 149 26.22 -13.81 -19.09
CA ASN A 149 25.04 -14.51 -19.58
C ASN A 149 24.01 -14.90 -18.49
N SER A 150 24.10 -14.38 -17.26
CA SER A 150 23.04 -14.64 -16.26
C SER A 150 21.77 -13.85 -16.62
N GLU A 151 20.62 -14.53 -16.69
CA GLU A 151 19.32 -13.89 -16.99
C GLU A 151 18.92 -12.84 -15.93
N ASP A 152 19.53 -12.89 -14.75
CA ASP A 152 19.20 -12.03 -13.61
C ASP A 152 20.47 -11.53 -12.91
N PRO A 153 21.09 -10.45 -13.43
CA PRO A 153 22.35 -9.93 -12.91
C PRO A 153 22.19 -9.39 -11.49
N GLU A 154 23.21 -9.58 -10.66
CA GLU A 154 23.21 -9.04 -9.30
C GLU A 154 23.23 -7.51 -9.34
N LEU A 155 22.31 -6.89 -8.60
CA LEU A 155 22.11 -5.45 -8.57
C LEU A 155 22.53 -4.88 -7.21
N GLU A 156 23.11 -3.68 -7.24
CA GLU A 156 23.46 -2.88 -6.08
C GLU A 156 22.81 -1.50 -6.14
N ALA A 157 22.44 -0.99 -4.96
CA ALA A 157 22.04 0.39 -4.80
C ALA A 157 23.29 1.25 -4.62
N THR A 158 23.84 1.82 -5.70
CA THR A 158 25.06 2.66 -5.63
C THR A 158 24.72 4.15 -5.41
N SER A 159 23.46 4.53 -5.60
CA SER A 159 22.97 5.91 -5.48
C SER A 159 22.25 6.17 -4.14
N MET A 160 21.71 7.38 -3.96
CA MET A 160 20.77 7.68 -2.87
C MET A 160 19.46 6.87 -2.98
N LYS A 161 19.14 6.39 -4.19
CA LYS A 161 17.94 5.61 -4.48
C LYS A 161 18.24 4.12 -4.36
N GLY A 162 17.19 3.34 -4.12
CA GLY A 162 17.26 1.89 -4.10
C GLY A 162 15.89 1.25 -3.97
N PHE A 163 15.85 -0.06 -4.19
CA PHE A 163 14.63 -0.85 -4.07
C PHE A 163 14.97 -2.19 -3.41
N TRP A 164 14.27 -2.50 -2.31
CA TRP A 164 14.45 -3.72 -1.55
C TRP A 164 13.19 -4.54 -1.56
N VAL A 165 13.36 -5.85 -1.55
CA VAL A 165 12.30 -6.84 -1.43
C VAL A 165 12.55 -7.69 -0.20
N ALA A 166 11.47 -8.13 0.43
CA ALA A 166 11.49 -9.15 1.46
C ALA A 166 10.98 -10.45 0.85
N GLU A 167 11.78 -11.50 0.94
CA GLU A 167 11.42 -12.83 0.48
C GLU A 167 11.35 -13.82 1.65
N ILE A 168 10.44 -14.78 1.52
CA ILE A 168 10.31 -15.91 2.43
C ILE A 168 10.31 -17.19 1.59
N MET A 169 10.97 -18.24 2.06
CA MET A 169 10.86 -19.56 1.45
C MET A 169 9.48 -20.15 1.73
N SER A 170 8.71 -20.40 0.67
CA SER A 170 7.42 -21.07 0.79
C SER A 170 7.64 -22.52 1.22
N PRO A 171 7.04 -22.98 2.33
CA PRO A 171 7.19 -24.37 2.77
C PRO A 171 6.54 -25.36 1.81
N VAL A 172 5.60 -24.89 0.96
CA VAL A 172 4.86 -25.74 0.02
C VAL A 172 5.61 -25.87 -1.30
N THR A 173 6.04 -24.76 -1.88
CA THR A 173 6.67 -24.77 -3.22
C THR A 173 8.19 -24.87 -3.16
N ASN A 174 8.77 -24.71 -1.96
CA ASN A 174 10.22 -24.57 -1.74
C ASN A 174 10.86 -23.51 -2.64
N LYS A 175 10.11 -22.46 -2.97
CA LYS A 175 10.56 -21.29 -3.75
C LYS A 175 10.48 -20.03 -2.90
N ALA A 176 11.38 -19.09 -3.17
CA ALA A 176 11.34 -17.77 -2.57
C ALA A 176 10.12 -17.00 -3.09
N GLU A 177 9.28 -16.54 -2.17
CA GLU A 177 8.11 -15.70 -2.46
C GLU A 177 8.38 -14.27 -1.97
N ILE A 178 8.13 -13.28 -2.84
CA ILE A 178 8.19 -11.87 -2.46
C ILE A 178 6.97 -11.50 -1.64
N VAL A 179 7.19 -11.20 -0.36
CA VAL A 179 6.14 -10.90 0.62
C VAL A 179 6.12 -9.44 1.06
N GLY A 180 7.10 -8.64 0.63
CA GLY A 180 7.15 -7.21 0.91
C GLY A 180 8.12 -6.48 0.01
N CYS A 181 7.96 -5.17 -0.11
CA CYS A 181 8.96 -4.32 -0.75
C CYS A 181 8.91 -2.89 -0.21
N ILE A 182 9.99 -2.15 -0.50
CA ILE A 182 10.18 -0.75 -0.13
C ILE A 182 11.16 -0.11 -1.11
N SER A 183 11.09 1.20 -1.28
CA SER A 183 12.06 1.94 -2.06
C SER A 183 12.52 3.22 -1.40
N LEU A 184 13.72 3.67 -1.76
CA LEU A 184 14.22 5.03 -1.54
C LEU A 184 14.28 5.74 -2.88
N GLY A 185 13.68 6.91 -2.97
CA GLY A 185 13.58 7.70 -4.19
C GLY A 185 13.94 9.17 -4.00
N ASP A 186 13.60 9.95 -5.02
CA ASP A 186 13.71 11.40 -4.96
C ASP A 186 12.91 11.97 -3.78
N PRO A 187 13.36 13.09 -3.20
CA PRO A 187 12.60 13.79 -2.18
C PRO A 187 11.18 14.12 -2.67
N PRO A 188 10.24 14.31 -1.73
CA PRO A 188 8.88 14.70 -2.04
C PRO A 188 8.84 16.00 -2.89
N PRO A 189 8.01 16.05 -3.95
CA PRO A 189 7.80 17.28 -4.71
C PRO A 189 7.01 18.30 -3.87
N PRO A 190 7.00 19.59 -4.28
CA PRO A 190 6.06 20.56 -3.75
C PRO A 190 4.62 20.02 -3.79
N PRO A 191 3.81 20.25 -2.74
CA PRO A 191 4.00 21.23 -1.68
C PRO A 191 4.66 20.67 -0.40
N PHE A 192 5.32 19.51 -0.49
CA PHE A 192 5.97 18.82 0.63
C PHE A 192 7.49 18.96 0.51
N THR A 193 8.05 20.11 0.84
CA THR A 193 9.50 20.31 0.83
C THR A 193 10.15 19.67 2.07
N SER A 194 11.18 18.86 1.88
CA SER A 194 11.88 18.14 2.96
C SER A 194 13.27 18.68 3.27
N GLY A 195 13.72 19.73 2.58
CA GLY A 195 15.05 20.30 2.72
C GLY A 195 16.15 19.47 2.03
N PRO A 196 17.38 20.03 1.94
CA PRO A 196 18.49 19.38 1.25
C PRO A 196 18.95 18.10 1.97
N GLY A 197 19.52 17.16 1.20
CA GLY A 197 20.06 15.91 1.74
C GLY A 197 19.00 14.91 2.22
N THR A 198 17.75 15.04 1.74
CA THR A 198 16.66 14.13 2.11
C THR A 198 16.30 13.17 0.98
N THR A 199 15.91 11.96 1.36
CA THR A 199 15.36 10.94 0.45
C THR A 199 13.96 10.54 0.89
N GLU A 200 13.10 10.18 -0.06
CA GLU A 200 11.76 9.71 0.25
C GLU A 200 11.68 8.18 0.25
N LEU A 201 11.21 7.62 1.35
CA LEU A 201 10.77 6.24 1.43
C LEU A 201 9.41 6.09 0.75
N ARG A 202 9.37 5.23 -0.27
CA ARG A 202 8.20 4.99 -1.11
C ARG A 202 7.89 3.49 -1.19
N ARG A 203 6.72 3.19 -1.74
CA ARG A 203 6.27 1.83 -2.11
C ARG A 203 6.35 0.79 -0.98
N MET A 204 6.29 1.23 0.27
CA MET A 204 6.33 0.33 1.41
C MET A 204 5.07 -0.52 1.50
N ILE A 205 5.18 -1.80 1.22
CA ILE A 205 4.08 -2.76 1.29
C ILE A 205 4.54 -4.08 1.89
N VAL A 206 3.64 -4.74 2.61
CA VAL A 206 3.81 -6.11 3.10
C VAL A 206 2.51 -6.87 2.83
N SER A 207 2.66 -8.07 2.27
CA SER A 207 1.58 -9.01 1.98
C SER A 207 0.68 -9.15 3.20
N PRO A 208 -0.66 -9.00 3.07
CA PRO A 208 -1.58 -9.08 4.20
C PRO A 208 -1.44 -10.39 4.97
N TYR A 209 -1.11 -11.48 4.28
CA TYR A 209 -0.92 -12.82 4.85
C TYR A 209 0.40 -13.00 5.63
N HIS A 210 1.32 -12.04 5.53
CA HIS A 210 2.64 -12.09 6.17
C HIS A 210 2.88 -10.90 7.12
N ARG A 211 1.84 -10.12 7.44
CA ARG A 211 1.93 -8.99 8.38
C ARG A 211 2.22 -9.48 9.80
N ARG A 212 2.63 -8.55 10.66
CA ARG A 212 2.93 -8.76 12.09
C ARG A 212 4.12 -9.68 12.38
N ARG A 213 4.93 -10.00 11.36
CA ARG A 213 6.18 -10.80 11.47
C ARG A 213 7.47 -9.97 11.43
N GLY A 214 7.39 -8.67 11.70
CA GLY A 214 8.57 -7.79 11.67
C GLY A 214 9.11 -7.41 10.28
N ILE A 215 8.57 -7.97 9.18
CA ILE A 215 8.98 -7.70 7.80
C ILE A 215 9.07 -6.20 7.50
N ALA A 216 8.06 -5.44 7.92
CA ALA A 216 8.00 -4.03 7.63
C ALA A 216 9.16 -3.25 8.28
N ARG A 217 9.50 -3.62 9.52
CA ARG A 217 10.64 -3.06 10.25
C ARG A 217 11.95 -3.42 9.58
N ALA A 218 12.13 -4.68 9.16
CA ALA A 218 13.35 -5.15 8.51
C ALA A 218 13.61 -4.41 7.19
N LEU A 219 12.56 -4.19 6.38
CA LEU A 219 12.65 -3.40 5.14
C LEU A 219 13.05 -1.95 5.41
N ILE A 220 12.42 -1.29 6.38
CA ILE A 220 12.75 0.10 6.75
C ILE A 220 14.19 0.20 7.27
N GLN A 221 14.62 -0.76 8.09
CA GLN A 221 16.00 -0.81 8.60
C GLN A 221 17.02 -1.00 7.48
N ALA A 222 16.71 -1.78 6.44
CA ALA A 222 17.58 -1.90 5.27
C ALA A 222 17.74 -0.57 4.53
N CYS A 223 16.65 0.19 4.37
CA CYS A 223 16.71 1.55 3.80
C CYS A 223 17.48 2.52 4.69
N GLU A 224 17.26 2.49 6.01
CA GLU A 224 17.98 3.33 6.97
C GLU A 224 19.48 3.03 6.93
N ALA A 225 19.86 1.75 6.94
CA ALA A 225 21.25 1.32 6.82
C ALA A 225 21.86 1.84 5.52
N HIS A 226 21.20 1.61 4.38
CA HIS A 226 21.64 2.12 3.08
C HIS A 226 21.84 3.63 3.09
N ALA A 227 20.88 4.37 3.65
CA ALA A 227 20.95 5.82 3.69
C ALA A 227 22.16 6.30 4.52
N THR A 228 22.43 5.66 5.66
CA THR A 228 23.57 6.00 6.53
C THR A 228 24.93 5.61 5.94
N THR A 229 25.01 4.51 5.19
CA THR A 229 26.27 4.04 4.57
C THR A 229 26.53 4.66 3.21
N SER A 230 25.51 5.28 2.59
CA SER A 230 25.66 5.94 1.31
C SER A 230 26.69 7.06 1.40
N LYS A 231 27.56 7.20 0.40
CA LYS A 231 28.53 8.31 0.30
C LYS A 231 27.88 9.69 0.13
N HIS A 232 26.55 9.74 0.13
CA HIS A 232 25.74 10.82 -0.40
C HIS A 232 25.27 11.85 0.64
N LYS A 233 25.85 11.89 1.85
CA LYS A 233 25.53 12.86 2.91
C LYS A 233 24.02 13.03 3.16
N LEU A 234 23.28 11.92 3.21
CA LEU A 234 21.86 11.96 3.55
C LEU A 234 21.70 12.36 5.02
N THR A 235 20.86 13.36 5.27
CA THR A 235 20.63 13.93 6.60
C THR A 235 19.31 13.46 7.20
N ALA A 236 18.35 13.04 6.37
CA ALA A 236 17.07 12.52 6.83
C ALA A 236 16.38 11.63 5.80
N ILE A 237 15.52 10.74 6.29
CA ILE A 237 14.53 10.01 5.49
C ILE A 237 13.17 10.62 5.77
N VAL A 238 12.41 10.88 4.72
CA VAL A 238 11.02 11.32 4.79
C VAL A 238 10.08 10.33 4.13
N LEU A 239 8.80 10.38 4.47
CA LEU A 239 7.76 9.59 3.80
C LEU A 239 6.41 10.27 3.88
N ARG A 240 5.56 10.01 2.89
CA ARG A 240 4.16 10.44 2.91
C ARG A 240 3.23 9.27 3.17
N THR A 241 2.22 9.50 3.99
CA THR A 241 1.13 8.54 4.25
C THR A 241 -0.19 9.28 4.42
N THR A 242 -1.30 8.59 4.19
CA THR A 242 -2.65 9.19 4.29
C THR A 242 -3.30 8.82 5.61
N PHE A 243 -4.35 9.57 5.98
CA PHE A 243 -5.20 9.23 7.12
C PHE A 243 -5.76 7.80 7.07
N TYR A 244 -6.03 7.28 5.86
CA TYR A 244 -6.56 5.93 5.62
C TYR A 244 -5.56 4.79 5.91
N GLN A 245 -4.35 5.10 6.38
CA GLN A 245 -3.30 4.11 6.68
C GLN A 245 -2.86 4.16 8.17
N PRO A 246 -3.77 3.94 9.14
CA PRO A 246 -3.45 4.08 10.57
C PRO A 246 -2.33 3.11 11.04
N HIS A 247 -2.30 1.88 10.50
CA HIS A 247 -1.25 0.91 10.85
C HIS A 247 0.14 1.35 10.39
N ALA A 248 0.25 2.01 9.23
CA ALA A 248 1.52 2.55 8.74
C ALA A 248 1.99 3.71 9.63
N ARG A 249 1.07 4.63 9.99
CA ARG A 249 1.36 5.75 10.90
C ARG A 249 1.89 5.28 12.26
N GLN A 250 1.26 4.25 12.85
CA GLN A 250 1.73 3.66 14.11
C GLN A 250 3.11 3.00 13.96
N LEU A 251 3.37 2.32 12.85
CA LEU A 251 4.68 1.72 12.55
C LEU A 251 5.78 2.80 12.48
N TYR A 252 5.56 3.86 11.69
CA TYR A 252 6.55 4.92 11.52
C TYR A 252 6.84 5.65 12.83
N THR A 253 5.80 5.96 13.62
CA THR A 253 5.96 6.58 14.94
C THR A 253 6.81 5.70 15.87
N LYS A 254 6.55 4.39 15.91
CA LYS A 254 7.36 3.43 16.71
C LYS A 254 8.80 3.29 16.24
N LEU A 255 9.08 3.61 14.98
CA LEU A 255 10.44 3.59 14.40
C LEU A 255 11.17 4.94 14.54
N GLY A 256 10.57 5.90 15.23
CA GLY A 256 11.18 7.20 15.51
C GLY A 256 10.94 8.28 14.45
N TYR A 257 10.09 8.01 13.45
CA TYR A 257 9.65 9.04 12.51
C TYR A 257 8.63 9.95 13.19
N ARG A 258 8.73 11.26 12.92
CA ARG A 258 7.85 12.30 13.47
C ARG A 258 7.14 13.03 12.34
N ILE A 259 5.90 13.46 12.59
CA ILE A 259 5.17 14.31 11.65
C ILE A 259 5.84 15.69 11.62
N VAL A 260 6.15 16.18 10.43
CA VAL A 260 6.71 17.53 10.21
C VAL A 260 5.81 18.42 9.38
N LEU A 261 4.85 17.84 8.67
CA LEU A 261 3.86 18.59 7.89
C LEU A 261 2.59 17.76 7.72
N GLU A 262 1.44 18.43 7.79
CA GLU A 262 0.12 17.89 7.47
C GLU A 262 -0.51 18.77 6.41
N LYS A 263 -1.05 18.17 5.34
CA LYS A 263 -1.74 18.89 4.28
C LYS A 263 -2.94 18.13 3.76
N ASP A 264 -3.98 18.88 3.45
CA ASP A 264 -5.16 18.38 2.77
C ASP A 264 -4.94 18.54 1.29
N LEU A 265 -4.84 17.41 0.61
CA LEU A 265 -4.69 17.40 -0.84
C LEU A 265 -6.03 17.08 -1.47
N ARG A 266 -6.44 17.93 -2.42
CA ARG A 266 -7.56 17.63 -3.30
C ARG A 266 -7.13 16.62 -4.35
N PHE A 267 -7.82 15.50 -4.38
CA PHE A 267 -7.71 14.50 -5.44
C PHE A 267 -9.10 14.29 -6.05
N GLY A 268 -9.35 14.94 -7.18
CA GLY A 268 -10.71 15.06 -7.70
C GLY A 268 -11.59 15.85 -6.74
N ASN A 269 -12.72 15.27 -6.32
CA ASN A 269 -13.62 15.87 -5.33
C ASN A 269 -13.31 15.48 -3.87
N ASP A 270 -12.37 14.55 -3.65
CA ASP A 270 -12.02 14.10 -2.31
C ASP A 270 -10.86 14.91 -1.74
N ASN A 271 -11.01 15.37 -0.49
CA ASN A 271 -9.88 15.87 0.30
C ASN A 271 -9.24 14.70 1.04
N VAL A 272 -7.96 14.47 0.80
CA VAL A 272 -7.19 13.43 1.50
C VAL A 272 -6.18 14.12 2.42
N HIS A 273 -6.34 13.89 3.72
CA HIS A 273 -5.39 14.31 4.74
C HIS A 273 -4.09 13.49 4.60
N VAL A 274 -3.00 14.17 4.25
CA VAL A 274 -1.67 13.58 4.03
C VAL A 274 -0.70 14.09 5.09
N PHE A 275 0.05 13.15 5.67
CA PHE A 275 1.09 13.39 6.67
C PHE A 275 2.46 13.19 6.02
N LEU A 276 3.37 14.14 6.22
CA LEU A 276 4.79 13.99 5.95
C LEU A 276 5.50 13.63 7.25
N TYR A 277 6.08 12.45 7.29
CA TYR A 277 6.93 11.99 8.37
C TYR A 277 8.40 12.22 8.01
N ARG A 278 9.22 12.51 9.02
CA ARG A 278 10.67 12.69 8.93
C ARG A 278 11.36 11.95 10.06
N LYS A 279 12.51 11.35 9.74
CA LYS A 279 13.49 10.85 10.70
C LYS A 279 14.86 11.34 10.29
N ASP A 280 15.49 12.12 11.16
CA ASP A 280 16.86 12.56 10.94
C ASP A 280 17.82 11.38 11.13
N LEU A 281 18.79 11.29 10.23
CA LEU A 281 19.86 10.30 10.28
C LEU A 281 20.97 10.89 11.15
N LEU A 282 21.43 10.13 12.15
CA LEU A 282 22.58 10.53 12.93
C LEU A 282 23.80 10.48 12.01
N THR A 283 24.29 11.65 11.61
CA THR A 283 25.61 11.74 10.97
C THR A 283 26.64 11.33 12.01
N SER A 284 27.38 10.25 11.75
CA SER A 284 28.67 10.06 12.42
C SER A 284 29.47 11.33 12.15
N LYS A 285 29.81 12.07 13.21
CA LYS A 285 30.85 13.08 13.14
C LYS A 285 32.17 12.43 12.74
#